data_AF-A0A9P0FKC0-F1
#
_entry.id   AF-A0A9P0FKC0-F1
#
_cell.length_a   1.000
_cell.length_b   1.000
_cell.length_c   1.000
_cell.angle_alpha   90.00
_cell.angle_beta   90.00
_cell.angle_gamma   90.00
#
_symmetry.space_group_name_H-M   'P 1'
#
loop_
_entity.id
_entity.type
_entity.pdbx_description
1 polymer ?
#
loop_
_entity_poly.entity_id
_entity_poly.type
_entity_poly.pdbx_seq_one_letter_code
_entity_poly.pdbx_strand_id
1 'polypeptide(L)'
;MATPSDSPVEDVVFEIEPSRVPKPIPVALEDLCRLTKFTRQEIRIMYRGFKTIYFIKENKIMKTALLKLTEKCKLFDFIKRLYHFSSTEYLSTKIKLLKSLKNLRKKCQKPDYKLLQSTNIVPYIIRLLSYNDFEIALFTTNLLLELTNYAIQKVSEEFIKELLEHSLIEFLLNILKNMDKDLLRESGILINILFIIKCCLEKHELDILEEARDNGLLDWVTNNFKYVVPFYENNLYTAIILRDLLDDKNNLTAFSELGGIQYLLKQLSLYSKEEPKSLEEREFLLARKNIYARRNALKIIDLAMYGRYGKFNCKKFSDPFGLGIIFPLFMETPSNMFNNIYIDDNDLEFHICSIIQSIMCANRDNNMRIINKFTENNMEKTNRLLELHKKYIFKVTSYHNVVKIDNESEASENNIVICKKIRNDGLNTLQIIDLIILELCVTGPPEIGKRVEEILKSQNLSIDGIKTTVEYFIKFLERNDEDIYQENKDYFKSLLERI
;
A
#
# COMPACT_ATOMS: atom_id res chain seq x y z
N MET A 1 -60.01 9.27 48.49
CA MET A 1 -59.55 10.33 47.58
C MET A 1 -58.61 9.68 46.60
N ALA A 2 -58.97 9.72 45.32
CA ALA A 2 -58.40 8.88 44.27
C ALA A 2 -56.95 9.26 43.94
N THR A 3 -56.09 8.26 43.87
CA THR A 3 -54.76 8.29 43.25
C THR A 3 -54.91 8.41 41.73
N PRO A 4 -54.21 9.33 41.04
CA PRO A 4 -54.22 9.40 39.59
C PRO A 4 -53.32 8.31 38.97
N SER A 5 -53.66 7.91 37.74
CA SER A 5 -53.05 6.85 36.94
C SER A 5 -51.64 7.18 36.45
N ASP A 6 -50.72 6.22 36.61
CA ASP A 6 -49.41 6.19 35.94
C ASP A 6 -49.59 6.00 34.42
N SER A 7 -49.23 7.03 33.66
CA SER A 7 -48.91 6.94 32.23
C SER A 7 -47.47 7.42 32.02
N PRO A 8 -46.66 6.75 31.18
CA PRO A 8 -45.27 7.10 30.98
C PRO A 8 -45.15 8.42 30.21
N VAL A 9 -44.29 9.32 30.69
CA VAL A 9 -43.87 10.52 29.95
C VAL A 9 -42.83 10.08 28.93
N GLU A 10 -43.23 9.99 27.66
CA GLU A 10 -42.28 9.88 26.55
C GLU A 10 -41.61 11.24 26.32
N ASP A 11 -40.30 11.32 26.58
CA ASP A 11 -39.44 12.42 26.12
C ASP A 11 -39.35 12.38 24.59
N VAL A 12 -40.24 13.10 23.91
CA VAL A 12 -40.16 13.33 22.47
C VAL A 12 -39.00 14.29 22.21
N VAL A 13 -37.83 13.71 21.94
CA VAL A 13 -36.70 14.42 21.33
C VAL A 13 -37.16 14.91 19.95
N PHE A 14 -37.39 16.22 19.82
CA PHE A 14 -37.57 16.85 18.51
C PHE A 14 -36.25 16.74 17.73
N GLU A 15 -36.12 15.70 16.91
CA GLU A 15 -35.15 15.67 15.82
C GLU A 15 -35.53 16.78 14.83
N ILE A 16 -34.78 17.87 14.83
CA ILE A 16 -34.82 18.86 13.75
C ILE A 16 -34.22 18.17 12.52
N GLU A 17 -35.08 17.67 11.64
CA GLU A 17 -34.69 17.11 10.36
C GLU A 17 -33.73 18.07 9.63
N PRO A 18 -32.57 17.59 9.13
CA PRO A 18 -31.74 18.42 8.27
C PRO A 18 -32.55 18.71 7.01
N SER A 19 -32.84 19.99 6.75
CA SER A 19 -33.56 20.45 5.56
C SER A 19 -33.04 19.72 4.31
N ARG A 20 -33.78 18.69 3.86
CA ARG A 20 -33.48 17.98 2.63
C ARG A 20 -33.78 18.95 1.50
N VAL A 21 -32.75 19.60 0.96
CA VAL A 21 -32.86 20.26 -0.34
C VAL A 21 -33.36 19.19 -1.31
N PRO A 22 -34.52 19.36 -1.98
CA PRO A 22 -35.07 18.34 -2.87
C PRO A 22 -34.02 18.00 -3.93
N LYS A 23 -33.63 16.73 -4.03
CA LYS A 23 -32.81 16.28 -5.17
C LYS A 23 -33.65 16.51 -6.43
N PRO A 24 -33.14 17.20 -7.46
CA PRO A 24 -33.89 17.39 -8.69
C PRO A 24 -34.19 16.03 -9.31
N ILE A 25 -35.47 15.70 -9.44
CA ILE A 25 -35.93 14.49 -10.13
C ILE A 25 -35.54 14.67 -11.60
N PRO A 26 -34.74 13.77 -12.20
CA PRO A 26 -34.39 13.88 -13.61
C PRO A 26 -35.66 13.65 -14.44
N VAL A 27 -36.16 14.71 -15.08
CA VAL A 27 -37.29 14.65 -16.02
C VAL A 27 -36.78 14.07 -17.33
N ALA A 28 -37.43 13.03 -17.86
CA ALA A 28 -37.04 12.43 -19.13
C ALA A 28 -37.14 13.46 -20.26
N LEU A 29 -36.21 13.38 -21.23
CA LEU A 29 -36.20 14.27 -22.39
C LEU A 29 -37.49 14.14 -23.20
N GLU A 30 -38.09 12.96 -23.22
CA GLU A 30 -39.38 12.68 -23.85
C GLU A 30 -40.52 13.42 -23.16
N ASP A 31 -40.49 13.54 -21.83
CA ASP A 31 -41.51 14.27 -21.05
C ASP A 31 -41.36 15.79 -21.21
N LEU A 32 -40.12 16.29 -21.29
CA LEU A 32 -39.84 17.70 -21.59
C LEU A 32 -40.29 18.08 -23.02
N CYS A 33 -40.12 17.19 -24.00
CA CYS A 33 -40.65 17.40 -25.36
C CYS A 33 -42.19 17.37 -25.40
N ARG A 34 -42.86 16.66 -24.48
CA ARG A 34 -44.33 16.60 -24.40
C ARG A 34 -44.92 17.83 -23.69
N LEU A 35 -44.21 18.32 -22.67
CA LEU A 35 -44.64 19.46 -21.85
C LEU A 35 -44.27 20.82 -22.44
N THR A 36 -43.40 20.85 -23.45
CA THR A 36 -42.95 22.08 -24.10
C THR A 36 -43.13 22.00 -25.60
N LYS A 37 -43.30 23.14 -26.28
CA LYS A 37 -43.35 23.21 -27.75
C LYS A 37 -41.97 23.10 -28.41
N PHE A 38 -40.92 22.84 -27.64
CA PHE A 38 -39.54 22.80 -28.11
C PHE A 38 -39.17 21.41 -28.61
N THR A 39 -38.43 21.37 -29.70
CA THR A 39 -37.85 20.14 -30.23
C THR A 39 -36.77 19.60 -29.30
N ARG A 40 -36.49 18.29 -29.40
CA ARG A 40 -35.43 17.61 -28.64
C ARG A 40 -34.05 18.29 -28.82
N GLN A 41 -33.80 18.88 -29.99
CA GLN A 41 -32.56 19.61 -30.28
C GLN A 41 -32.51 20.96 -29.56
N GLU A 42 -33.61 21.73 -29.57
CA GLU A 42 -33.71 23.02 -28.86
C GLU A 42 -33.57 22.84 -27.35
N ILE A 43 -34.21 21.82 -26.77
CA ILE A 43 -34.09 21.49 -25.34
C ILE A 43 -32.63 21.15 -24.98
N ARG A 44 -31.92 20.40 -25.83
CA ARG A 44 -30.49 20.12 -25.61
C ARG A 44 -29.62 21.37 -25.70
N ILE A 45 -29.91 22.29 -26.63
CA ILE A 45 -29.18 23.56 -26.77
C ILE A 45 -29.41 24.43 -25.52
N MET A 46 -30.65 24.55 -25.06
CA MET A 46 -30.98 25.28 -23.83
C MET A 46 -30.31 24.67 -22.61
N TYR A 47 -30.35 23.34 -22.45
CA TYR A 47 -29.70 22.66 -21.31
C TYR A 47 -28.18 22.85 -21.33
N ARG A 48 -27.55 22.81 -22.52
CA ARG A 48 -26.13 23.18 -22.69
C ARG A 48 -25.89 24.63 -22.27
N GLY A 49 -26.72 25.58 -22.69
CA GLY A 49 -26.65 26.99 -22.30
C GLY A 49 -26.76 27.20 -20.78
N PHE A 50 -27.76 26.60 -20.13
CA PHE A 50 -27.93 26.66 -18.67
C PHE A 50 -26.75 26.03 -17.93
N LYS A 51 -26.26 24.88 -18.40
CA LYS A 51 -25.08 24.22 -17.83
C LYS A 51 -23.84 25.11 -17.94
N THR A 52 -23.65 25.79 -19.08
CA THR A 52 -22.55 26.73 -19.28
C THR A 52 -22.66 27.95 -18.37
N ILE A 53 -23.84 28.57 -18.24
CA ILE A 53 -24.06 29.72 -17.33
C ILE A 53 -23.85 29.33 -15.87
N TYR A 54 -24.38 28.18 -15.46
CA TYR A 54 -24.21 27.63 -14.12
C TYR A 54 -22.73 27.40 -13.82
N PHE A 55 -21.99 26.77 -14.74
CA PHE A 55 -20.56 26.53 -14.63
C PHE A 55 -19.75 27.84 -14.54
N ILE A 56 -20.07 28.85 -15.36
CA ILE A 56 -19.42 30.18 -15.29
C ILE A 56 -19.68 30.84 -13.93
N LYS A 57 -20.90 30.77 -13.41
CA LYS A 57 -21.27 31.35 -12.12
C LYS A 57 -20.55 30.66 -10.96
N GLU A 58 -20.49 29.33 -10.96
CA GLU A 58 -19.73 28.55 -9.97
C GLU A 58 -18.23 28.87 -10.02
N ASN A 59 -17.62 28.91 -11.21
CA ASN A 59 -16.20 29.24 -11.36
C ASN A 59 -15.86 30.67 -10.89
N LYS A 60 -16.76 31.64 -11.10
CA LYS A 60 -16.59 33.00 -10.56
C LYS A 60 -16.65 33.03 -9.03
N ILE A 61 -17.54 32.24 -8.43
CA ILE A 61 -17.66 32.09 -6.96
C ILE A 61 -16.43 31.37 -6.38
N MET A 62 -15.87 30.40 -7.10
CA MET A 62 -14.64 29.71 -6.72
C MET A 62 -13.43 30.63 -6.80
N LYS A 63 -13.25 31.33 -7.93
CA LYS A 63 -12.14 32.27 -8.13
C LYS A 63 -12.13 33.36 -7.06
N THR A 64 -13.28 33.91 -6.71
CA THR A 64 -13.39 34.92 -5.63
C THR A 64 -13.10 34.32 -4.25
N ALA A 65 -13.45 33.05 -3.98
CA ALA A 65 -13.11 32.39 -2.73
C ALA A 65 -11.59 32.11 -2.61
N LEU A 66 -10.95 31.72 -3.72
CA LEU A 66 -9.50 31.50 -3.81
C LEU A 66 -8.73 32.80 -3.56
N LEU A 67 -9.11 33.90 -4.23
CA LEU A 67 -8.50 35.22 -4.02
C LEU A 67 -8.69 35.73 -2.60
N LYS A 68 -9.88 35.53 -2.00
CA LYS A 68 -10.09 35.88 -0.58
C LYS A 68 -9.25 35.05 0.37
N LEU A 69 -8.94 33.79 0.02
CA LEU A 69 -8.04 32.98 0.83
C LEU A 69 -6.61 33.50 0.73
N THR A 70 -6.11 33.83 -0.47
CA THR A 70 -4.75 34.37 -0.63
C THR A 70 -4.58 35.70 0.10
N GLU A 71 -5.57 36.59 0.04
CA GLU A 71 -5.59 37.83 0.84
C GLU A 71 -5.54 37.54 2.35
N LYS A 72 -6.33 36.59 2.83
CA LYS A 72 -6.33 36.21 4.25
C LYS A 72 -5.01 35.56 4.69
N CYS A 73 -4.37 34.77 3.85
CA CYS A 73 -3.04 34.23 4.14
C CYS A 73 -2.01 35.36 4.27
N LYS A 74 -2.01 36.32 3.34
CA LYS A 74 -1.12 37.50 3.39
C LYS A 74 -1.36 38.35 4.64
N LEU A 75 -2.62 38.57 5.01
CA LEU A 75 -2.97 39.30 6.24
C LEU A 75 -2.52 38.54 7.49
N PHE A 76 -2.73 37.23 7.52
CA PHE A 76 -2.28 36.39 8.64
C PHE A 76 -0.75 36.41 8.79
N ASP A 77 -0.02 36.32 7.69
CA ASP A 77 1.44 36.48 7.64
C ASP A 77 1.90 37.82 8.22
N PHE A 78 1.25 38.90 7.80
CA PHE A 78 1.58 40.25 8.24
C PHE A 78 1.35 40.41 9.75
N ILE A 79 0.20 39.94 10.25
CA ILE A 79 -0.16 40.03 11.67
C ILE A 79 0.75 39.15 12.54
N LYS A 80 1.11 37.94 12.08
CA LYS A 80 2.05 37.05 12.78
C LYS A 80 3.46 37.67 12.91
N ARG A 81 3.91 38.47 11.94
CA ARG A 81 5.20 39.18 12.01
C ARG A 81 5.17 40.37 12.98
N LEU A 82 4.02 41.03 13.13
CA LEU A 82 3.89 42.25 13.93
C LEU A 82 3.57 41.99 15.41
N TYR A 83 2.85 40.92 15.72
CA TYR A 83 2.37 40.65 17.07
C TYR A 83 2.82 39.29 17.59
N HIS A 84 3.23 39.22 18.86
CA HIS A 84 3.43 37.96 19.56
C HIS A 84 2.09 37.22 19.76
N PHE A 85 2.13 35.88 19.83
CA PHE A 85 1.01 34.90 19.75
C PHE A 85 -0.22 35.15 20.66
N SER A 86 -0.20 36.15 21.53
CA SER A 86 -1.22 36.45 22.54
C SER A 86 -2.19 37.59 22.18
N SER A 87 -2.07 38.22 21.01
CA SER A 87 -2.98 39.31 20.62
C SER A 87 -4.37 38.80 20.20
N THR A 88 -5.42 39.47 20.66
CA THR A 88 -6.82 39.20 20.26
C THR A 88 -7.03 39.32 18.75
N GLU A 89 -6.25 40.20 18.10
CA GLU A 89 -6.23 40.38 16.65
C GLU A 89 -5.73 39.12 15.92
N TYR A 90 -4.66 38.49 16.41
CA TYR A 90 -4.13 37.24 15.85
C TYR A 90 -5.17 36.10 15.94
N LEU A 91 -5.82 35.93 17.09
CA LEU A 91 -6.87 34.92 17.26
C LEU A 91 -8.08 35.16 16.33
N SER A 92 -8.50 36.42 16.20
CA SER A 92 -9.64 36.77 15.32
C SER A 92 -9.35 36.50 13.84
N THR A 93 -8.11 36.72 13.40
CA THR A 93 -7.69 36.48 12.02
C THR A 93 -7.47 35.00 11.75
N LYS A 94 -6.93 34.25 12.72
CA LYS A 94 -6.87 32.79 12.69
C LYS A 94 -8.26 32.18 12.47
N ILE A 95 -9.27 32.55 13.26
CA ILE A 95 -10.64 32.02 13.11
C ILE A 95 -11.21 32.32 11.71
N LYS A 96 -10.98 33.54 11.20
CA LYS A 96 -11.41 33.93 9.85
C LYS A 96 -10.71 33.14 8.75
N LEU A 97 -9.45 32.76 8.94
CA LEU A 97 -8.67 31.92 8.03
C LEU A 97 -9.21 30.48 8.04
N LEU A 98 -9.38 29.89 9.24
CA LEU A 98 -9.89 28.51 9.39
C LEU A 98 -11.29 28.34 8.80
N LYS A 99 -12.19 29.32 9.02
CA LYS A 99 -13.52 29.35 8.37
C LYS A 99 -13.41 29.37 6.85
N SER A 100 -12.44 30.12 6.32
CA SER A 100 -12.18 30.18 4.87
C SER A 100 -11.66 28.85 4.32
N LEU A 101 -10.74 28.18 5.02
CA LEU A 101 -10.23 26.85 4.64
C LEU A 101 -11.35 25.81 4.64
N LYS A 102 -12.17 25.78 5.70
CA LYS A 102 -13.33 24.87 5.80
C LYS A 102 -14.32 25.09 4.65
N ASN A 103 -14.57 26.36 4.29
CA ASN A 103 -15.46 26.69 3.19
C ASN A 103 -14.86 26.34 1.83
N LEU A 104 -13.54 26.52 1.65
CA LEU A 104 -12.87 26.14 0.41
C LEU A 104 -12.91 24.62 0.22
N ARG A 105 -12.57 23.86 1.27
CA ARG A 105 -12.65 22.40 1.32
C ARG A 105 -13.99 21.89 0.77
N LYS A 106 -15.11 22.34 1.35
CA LYS A 106 -16.47 21.99 0.89
C LYS A 106 -16.72 22.24 -0.60
N LYS A 107 -16.12 23.27 -1.19
CA LYS A 107 -16.27 23.58 -2.61
C LYS A 107 -15.29 22.82 -3.50
N CYS A 108 -14.16 22.38 -2.95
CA CYS A 108 -13.13 21.57 -3.60
C CYS A 108 -13.43 20.06 -3.58
N GLN A 109 -14.68 19.64 -3.46
CA GLN A 109 -15.07 18.22 -3.65
C GLN A 109 -14.97 17.77 -5.13
N LYS A 110 -15.07 18.73 -6.06
CA LYS A 110 -14.82 18.56 -7.50
C LYS A 110 -13.98 19.75 -8.00
N PRO A 111 -12.70 19.82 -7.64
CA PRO A 111 -11.84 20.96 -7.96
C PRO A 111 -11.60 21.10 -9.46
N ASP A 112 -11.54 22.34 -9.93
CA ASP A 112 -11.02 22.70 -11.25
C ASP A 112 -9.54 23.07 -11.08
N TYR A 113 -8.64 22.14 -11.40
CA TYR A 113 -7.20 22.32 -11.21
C TYR A 113 -6.62 23.46 -12.04
N LYS A 114 -7.16 23.70 -13.24
CA LYS A 114 -6.74 24.83 -14.08
C LYS A 114 -7.04 26.16 -13.40
N LEU A 115 -8.18 26.24 -12.72
CA LEU A 115 -8.52 27.43 -11.94
C LEU A 115 -7.57 27.60 -10.75
N LEU A 116 -7.27 26.52 -10.02
CA LEU A 116 -6.35 26.55 -8.87
C LEU A 116 -4.96 27.04 -9.27
N GLN A 117 -4.39 26.45 -10.32
CA GLN A 117 -3.12 26.86 -10.94
C GLN A 117 -3.15 28.33 -11.38
N SER A 118 -4.20 28.75 -12.09
CA SER A 118 -4.32 30.14 -12.56
C SER A 118 -4.39 31.18 -11.42
N THR A 119 -4.77 30.76 -10.21
CA THR A 119 -4.83 31.63 -9.04
C THR A 119 -3.56 31.63 -8.19
N ASN A 120 -2.56 30.81 -8.54
CA ASN A 120 -1.29 30.67 -7.82
C ASN A 120 -1.50 30.49 -6.30
N ILE A 121 -2.42 29.61 -5.93
CA ILE A 121 -2.81 29.41 -4.52
C ILE A 121 -1.95 28.37 -3.80
N VAL A 122 -1.31 27.48 -4.56
CA VAL A 122 -0.51 26.36 -4.04
C VAL A 122 0.59 26.80 -3.07
N PRO A 123 1.44 27.82 -3.39
CA PRO A 123 2.47 28.28 -2.45
C PRO A 123 1.90 28.76 -1.13
N TYR A 124 0.71 29.39 -1.15
CA TYR A 124 0.07 29.89 0.06
C TYR A 124 -0.46 28.73 0.91
N ILE A 125 -1.06 27.70 0.29
CA ILE A 125 -1.56 26.53 1.01
C ILE A 125 -0.40 25.78 1.68
N ILE A 126 0.71 25.56 0.95
CA ILE A 126 1.86 24.86 1.51
C ILE A 126 2.50 25.68 2.64
N ARG A 127 2.62 27.00 2.46
CA ARG A 127 3.11 27.88 3.53
C ARG A 127 2.26 27.83 4.80
N LEU A 128 0.95 27.55 4.72
CA LEU A 128 0.13 27.35 5.93
C LEU A 128 0.64 26.19 6.81
N LEU A 129 1.20 25.14 6.20
CA LEU A 129 1.76 24.00 6.92
C LEU A 129 2.99 24.39 7.75
N SER A 130 3.73 25.42 7.33
CA SER A 130 4.93 25.91 8.04
C SER A 130 4.64 26.59 9.38
N TYR A 131 3.38 26.93 9.69
CA TYR A 131 3.08 27.73 10.86
C TYR A 131 3.14 26.97 12.19
N ASN A 132 3.32 25.64 12.17
CA ASN A 132 3.37 24.78 13.37
C ASN A 132 2.17 25.00 14.33
N ASP A 133 1.00 25.35 13.78
CA ASP A 133 -0.24 25.49 14.54
C ASP A 133 -1.14 24.29 14.25
N PHE A 134 -1.57 23.60 15.30
CA PHE A 134 -2.35 22.36 15.18
C PHE A 134 -3.65 22.53 14.39
N GLU A 135 -4.42 23.60 14.64
CA GLU A 135 -5.69 23.81 13.93
C GLU A 135 -5.44 24.14 12.46
N ILE A 136 -4.44 24.99 12.18
CA ILE A 136 -4.09 25.32 10.79
C ILE A 136 -3.60 24.07 10.07
N ALA A 137 -2.76 23.24 10.69
CA ALA A 137 -2.31 21.97 10.14
C ALA A 137 -3.50 21.04 9.86
N LEU A 138 -4.47 20.92 10.78
CA LEU A 138 -5.67 20.10 10.60
C LEU A 138 -6.52 20.56 9.41
N PHE A 139 -6.85 21.85 9.33
CA PHE A 139 -7.69 22.37 8.25
C PHE A 139 -6.96 22.33 6.90
N THR A 140 -5.65 22.54 6.88
CA THR A 140 -4.85 22.56 5.64
C THR A 140 -4.64 21.14 5.11
N THR A 141 -4.27 20.17 5.95
CA THR A 141 -4.14 18.76 5.55
C THR A 141 -5.46 18.17 5.09
N ASN A 142 -6.59 18.52 5.72
CA ASN A 142 -7.91 18.13 5.27
C ASN A 142 -8.27 18.68 3.87
N LEU A 143 -7.88 19.92 3.57
CA LEU A 143 -8.07 20.51 2.25
C LEU A 143 -7.18 19.81 1.21
N LEU A 144 -5.90 19.62 1.53
CA LEU A 144 -4.94 18.94 0.66
C LEU A 144 -5.38 17.51 0.35
N LEU A 145 -5.90 16.78 1.34
CA LEU A 145 -6.42 15.43 1.16
C LEU A 145 -7.54 15.37 0.11
N GLU A 146 -8.48 16.30 0.15
CA GLU A 146 -9.57 16.33 -0.84
C GLU A 146 -9.06 16.66 -2.24
N LEU A 147 -8.10 17.58 -2.34
CA LEU A 147 -7.46 17.95 -3.59
C LEU A 147 -6.63 16.78 -4.16
N THR A 148 -5.77 16.14 -3.37
CA THR A 148 -4.94 15.04 -3.88
C THR A 148 -5.75 13.79 -4.21
N ASN A 149 -6.74 13.43 -3.40
CA ASN A 149 -7.61 12.29 -3.66
C ASN A 149 -8.40 12.46 -4.97
N TYR A 150 -8.97 13.64 -5.21
CA TYR A 150 -9.65 13.89 -6.48
C TYR A 150 -8.68 13.98 -7.67
N ALA A 151 -7.44 14.42 -7.46
CA ALA A 151 -6.43 14.52 -8.51
C ALA A 151 -6.07 13.13 -9.07
N ILE A 152 -5.98 12.11 -8.21
CA ILE A 152 -5.80 10.72 -8.64
C ILE A 152 -6.96 10.26 -9.50
N GLN A 153 -8.21 10.47 -9.04
CA GLN A 153 -9.42 10.04 -9.76
C GLN A 153 -9.55 10.66 -11.15
N LYS A 154 -9.01 11.87 -11.35
CA LYS A 154 -9.07 12.62 -12.62
C LYS A 154 -7.75 12.63 -13.39
N VAL A 155 -6.73 11.91 -12.94
CA VAL A 155 -5.39 11.85 -13.57
C VAL A 155 -4.82 13.26 -13.82
N SER A 156 -4.95 14.14 -12.82
CA SER A 156 -4.43 15.52 -12.90
C SER A 156 -3.03 15.59 -12.30
N GLU A 157 -2.05 15.05 -13.03
CA GLU A 157 -0.66 14.92 -12.60
C GLU A 157 0.04 16.28 -12.43
N GLU A 158 -0.28 17.25 -13.28
CA GLU A 158 0.32 18.60 -13.25
C GLU A 158 0.15 19.31 -11.90
N PHE A 159 -1.00 19.12 -11.24
CA PHE A 159 -1.26 19.75 -9.94
C PHE A 159 -0.44 19.12 -8.81
N ILE A 160 -0.27 17.78 -8.84
CA ILE A 160 0.57 17.09 -7.86
C ILE A 160 2.03 17.51 -8.04
N LYS A 161 2.48 17.68 -9.29
CA LYS A 161 3.81 18.19 -9.59
C LYS A 161 4.04 19.59 -9.01
N GLU A 162 3.10 20.52 -9.20
CA GLU A 162 3.16 21.87 -8.62
C GLU A 162 3.24 21.82 -7.08
N LEU A 163 2.56 20.88 -6.42
CA LEU A 163 2.69 20.70 -4.97
C LEU A 163 4.10 20.25 -4.55
N LEU A 164 4.68 19.31 -5.29
CA LEU A 164 6.04 18.80 -5.03
C LEU A 164 7.11 19.86 -5.29
N GLU A 165 7.00 20.62 -6.38
CA GLU A 165 7.89 21.77 -6.70
C GLU A 165 7.92 22.84 -5.60
N HIS A 166 6.89 22.88 -4.74
CA HIS A 166 6.79 23.76 -3.59
C HIS A 166 7.14 23.07 -2.25
N SER A 167 7.90 21.97 -2.28
CA SER A 167 8.44 21.27 -1.09
C SER A 167 7.37 20.72 -0.15
N LEU A 168 6.23 20.25 -0.69
CA LEU A 168 5.13 19.71 0.12
C LEU A 168 5.59 18.66 1.13
N ILE A 169 6.44 17.71 0.71
CA ILE A 169 6.88 16.57 1.55
C ILE A 169 7.65 17.06 2.78
N GLU A 170 8.55 18.05 2.61
CA GLU A 170 9.31 18.65 3.70
C GLU A 170 8.39 19.26 4.77
N PHE A 171 7.41 20.08 4.35
CA PHE A 171 6.48 20.71 5.28
C PHE A 171 5.56 19.72 5.99
N LEU A 172 5.11 18.67 5.29
CA LEU A 172 4.33 17.59 5.92
C LEU A 172 5.16 16.84 6.97
N LEU A 173 6.43 16.55 6.68
CA LEU A 173 7.35 15.91 7.63
C LEU A 173 7.65 16.80 8.83
N ASN A 174 7.76 18.11 8.62
CA ASN A 174 7.95 19.06 9.71
C ASN A 174 6.79 19.02 10.71
N ILE A 175 5.54 18.87 10.24
CA ILE A 175 4.38 18.67 11.11
C ILE A 175 4.51 17.35 11.88
N LEU A 176 4.89 16.27 11.22
CA LEU A 176 5.05 14.95 11.84
C LEU A 176 6.18 14.89 12.87
N LYS A 177 7.22 15.71 12.73
CA LYS A 177 8.37 15.78 13.64
C LYS A 177 8.12 16.69 14.85
N ASN A 178 7.41 17.81 14.66
CA ASN A 178 7.26 18.84 15.69
C ASN A 178 6.02 18.70 16.59
N MET A 179 5.02 17.92 16.17
CA MET A 179 3.76 17.76 16.90
C MET A 179 3.73 16.46 17.70
N ASP A 180 2.95 16.43 18.78
CA ASP A 180 2.74 15.23 19.59
C ASP A 180 2.09 14.11 18.77
N LYS A 181 2.68 12.91 18.82
CA LYS A 181 2.22 11.72 18.08
C LYS A 181 0.82 11.29 18.51
N ASP A 182 0.46 11.44 19.78
CA ASP A 182 -0.88 11.05 20.25
C ASP A 182 -1.94 12.01 19.75
N LEU A 183 -1.66 13.30 19.83
CA LEU A 183 -2.54 14.34 19.29
C LEU A 183 -2.72 14.22 17.76
N LEU A 184 -1.64 13.94 17.02
CA LEU A 184 -1.70 13.71 15.57
C LEU A 184 -2.53 12.48 15.20
N ARG A 185 -2.53 11.44 16.05
CA ARG A 185 -3.33 10.23 15.86
C ARG A 185 -4.81 10.47 16.09
N GLU A 186 -5.17 11.03 17.24
CA GLU A 186 -6.57 11.27 17.62
C GLU A 186 -7.29 12.24 16.68
N SER A 187 -6.55 13.21 16.15
CA SER A 187 -7.08 14.23 15.24
C SER A 187 -7.23 13.78 13.79
N GLY A 188 -6.66 12.63 13.41
CA GLY A 188 -6.62 12.14 12.03
C GLY A 188 -5.62 12.87 11.11
N ILE A 189 -4.86 13.86 11.62
CA ILE A 189 -3.83 14.56 10.83
C ILE A 189 -2.79 13.57 10.29
N LEU A 190 -2.37 12.62 11.12
CA LEU A 190 -1.38 11.61 10.73
C LEU A 190 -1.86 10.80 9.51
N ILE A 191 -3.12 10.33 9.52
CA ILE A 191 -3.71 9.58 8.40
C ILE A 191 -3.77 10.46 7.16
N ASN A 192 -4.23 11.71 7.30
CA ASN A 192 -4.33 12.64 6.18
C ASN A 192 -2.96 12.85 5.51
N ILE A 193 -1.91 13.08 6.30
CA ILE A 193 -0.55 13.28 5.78
C ILE A 193 -0.06 12.02 5.05
N LEU A 194 -0.20 10.84 5.66
CA LEU A 194 0.22 9.59 5.04
C LEU A 194 -0.54 9.31 3.73
N PHE A 195 -1.84 9.58 3.70
CA PHE A 195 -2.63 9.43 2.48
C PHE A 195 -2.19 10.41 1.40
N ILE A 196 -1.93 11.68 1.74
CA ILE A 196 -1.40 12.67 0.80
C ILE A 196 -0.07 12.19 0.19
N ILE A 197 0.87 11.71 1.02
CA ILE A 197 2.16 11.18 0.54
C ILE A 197 1.94 9.98 -0.40
N LYS A 198 1.06 9.05 -0.02
CA LYS A 198 0.68 7.92 -0.89
C LYS A 198 0.13 8.41 -2.23
N CYS A 199 -0.72 9.43 -2.22
CA CYS A 199 -1.27 9.99 -3.45
C CYS A 199 -0.21 10.56 -4.37
N CYS A 200 0.78 11.22 -3.78
CA CYS A 200 1.90 11.76 -4.52
C CYS A 200 2.76 10.61 -5.11
N LEU A 201 3.04 9.56 -4.34
CA LEU A 201 3.79 8.37 -4.80
C LEU A 201 3.11 7.67 -5.99
N GLU A 202 1.78 7.58 -5.99
CA GLU A 202 1.03 6.94 -7.08
C GLU A 202 1.15 7.69 -8.44
N LYS A 203 1.53 8.97 -8.43
CA LYS A 203 1.53 9.83 -9.62
C LYS A 203 2.90 10.40 -10.01
N HIS A 204 3.77 10.65 -9.04
CA HIS A 204 5.12 11.18 -9.23
C HIS A 204 6.09 10.38 -8.37
N GLU A 205 6.20 9.09 -8.68
CA GLU A 205 7.01 8.14 -7.92
C GLU A 205 8.48 8.57 -7.87
N LEU A 206 9.10 8.86 -9.02
CA LEU A 206 10.52 9.19 -9.15
C LEU A 206 10.91 10.44 -8.33
N ASP A 207 10.13 11.51 -8.42
CA ASP A 207 10.41 12.77 -7.71
C ASP A 207 10.47 12.54 -6.18
N ILE A 208 9.58 11.70 -5.66
CA ILE A 208 9.49 11.44 -4.22
C ILE A 208 10.55 10.44 -3.78
N LEU A 209 10.91 9.47 -4.61
CA LEU A 209 11.97 8.51 -4.31
C LEU A 209 13.30 9.22 -4.09
N GLU A 210 13.61 10.25 -4.88
CA GLU A 210 14.78 11.11 -4.71
C GLU A 210 14.67 11.98 -3.44
N GLU A 211 13.55 12.67 -3.25
CA GLU A 211 13.32 13.53 -2.07
C GLU A 211 13.24 12.77 -0.75
N ALA A 212 12.85 11.50 -0.77
CA ALA A 212 12.59 10.71 0.43
C ALA A 212 13.83 10.55 1.31
N ARG A 213 15.01 10.48 0.69
CA ARG A 213 16.29 10.42 1.38
C ARG A 213 16.69 11.77 1.96
N ASP A 214 16.63 12.82 1.15
CA ASP A 214 17.15 14.14 1.52
C ASP A 214 16.29 14.82 2.60
N ASN A 215 14.98 14.64 2.54
CA ASN A 215 14.04 15.25 3.49
C ASN A 215 13.83 14.41 4.78
N GLY A 216 14.44 13.22 4.84
CA GLY A 216 14.31 12.27 5.96
C GLY A 216 12.93 11.62 6.06
N LEU A 217 12.23 11.45 4.93
CA LEU A 217 10.98 10.68 4.86
C LEU A 217 11.25 9.22 5.20
N LEU A 218 12.28 8.63 4.56
CA LEU A 218 12.68 7.25 4.78
C LEU A 218 13.04 6.99 6.25
N ASP A 219 13.78 7.91 6.87
CA ASP A 219 14.14 7.85 8.28
C ASP A 219 12.90 7.86 9.17
N TRP A 220 11.97 8.77 8.90
CA TRP A 220 10.76 8.91 9.72
C TRP A 220 9.87 7.66 9.59
N VAL A 221 9.66 7.16 8.38
CA VAL A 221 8.87 5.95 8.12
C VAL A 221 9.52 4.73 8.77
N THR A 222 10.84 4.54 8.61
CA THR A 222 11.58 3.42 9.19
C THR A 222 11.53 3.45 10.73
N ASN A 223 11.68 4.63 11.33
CA ASN A 223 11.63 4.80 12.78
C ASN A 223 10.24 4.52 13.39
N ASN A 224 9.16 4.61 12.61
CA ASN A 224 7.84 4.20 13.11
C ASN A 224 7.76 2.70 13.41
N PHE A 225 8.62 1.87 12.83
CA PHE A 225 8.69 0.44 13.09
C PHE A 225 9.68 0.06 14.22
N LYS A 226 10.44 1.02 14.75
CA LYS A 226 11.49 0.78 15.76
C LYS A 226 10.96 0.21 17.07
N TYR A 227 9.82 0.73 17.51
CA TYR A 227 9.16 0.29 18.73
C TYR A 227 7.95 -0.55 18.40
N VAL A 228 7.69 -1.53 19.25
CA VAL A 228 6.46 -2.32 19.20
C VAL A 228 5.32 -1.40 19.61
N VAL A 229 4.38 -1.16 18.70
CA VAL A 229 3.21 -0.32 18.96
C VAL A 229 1.96 -1.11 18.61
N PRO A 230 0.85 -1.00 19.36
CA PRO A 230 -0.44 -1.55 18.95
C PRO A 230 -0.81 -1.13 17.52
N PHE A 231 -1.54 -1.99 16.81
CA PHE A 231 -1.91 -1.72 15.43
C PHE A 231 -2.90 -0.55 15.33
N TYR A 232 -2.57 0.40 14.47
CA TYR A 232 -3.43 1.50 14.04
C TYR A 232 -3.51 1.51 12.50
N GLU A 233 -4.58 2.09 11.92
CA GLU A 233 -4.70 2.23 10.45
C GLU A 233 -3.50 2.96 9.83
N ASN A 234 -2.90 3.86 10.58
CA ASN A 234 -1.71 4.62 10.21
C ASN A 234 -0.53 3.69 9.93
N ASN A 235 -0.41 2.57 10.64
CA ASN A 235 0.65 1.59 10.46
C ASN A 235 0.56 0.90 9.09
N LEU A 236 -0.66 0.75 8.55
CA LEU A 236 -0.86 0.21 7.21
C LEU A 236 -0.36 1.19 6.16
N TYR A 237 -0.72 2.47 6.27
CA TYR A 237 -0.26 3.50 5.33
C TYR A 237 1.26 3.69 5.41
N THR A 238 1.87 3.69 6.60
CA THR A 238 3.33 3.74 6.72
C THR A 238 4.01 2.52 6.10
N ALA A 239 3.40 1.33 6.19
CA ALA A 239 3.95 0.13 5.57
C ALA A 239 3.86 0.18 4.04
N ILE A 240 2.75 0.67 3.49
CA ILE A 240 2.58 0.86 2.04
C ILE A 240 3.57 1.89 1.52
N ILE A 241 3.71 3.04 2.19
CA ILE A 241 4.69 4.05 1.82
C ILE A 241 6.11 3.48 1.89
N LEU A 242 6.45 2.75 2.96
CA LEU A 242 7.77 2.11 3.06
C LEU A 242 8.02 1.17 1.88
N ARG A 243 7.03 0.34 1.53
CA ARG A 243 7.12 -0.57 0.39
C ARG A 243 7.47 0.19 -0.89
N ASP A 244 6.66 1.20 -1.21
CA ASP A 244 6.83 1.98 -2.44
C ASP A 244 8.17 2.72 -2.45
N LEU A 245 8.66 3.19 -1.29
CA LEU A 245 9.98 3.83 -1.18
C LEU A 245 11.15 2.87 -1.40
N LEU A 246 11.00 1.59 -1.06
CA LEU A 246 12.05 0.57 -1.19
C LEU A 246 12.17 0.00 -2.61
N ASP A 247 11.25 0.35 -3.51
CA ASP A 247 11.39 0.01 -4.93
C ASP A 247 12.63 0.70 -5.54
N ASP A 248 13.07 1.85 -4.98
CA ASP A 248 14.35 2.46 -5.32
C ASP A 248 15.56 1.81 -4.62
N LYS A 249 16.61 1.59 -5.41
CA LYS A 249 17.85 0.93 -4.98
C LYS A 249 18.62 1.76 -3.95
N ASN A 250 18.62 3.10 -4.07
CA ASN A 250 19.34 3.95 -3.12
C ASN A 250 18.62 3.97 -1.78
N ASN A 251 17.29 4.09 -1.79
CA ASN A 251 16.47 4.00 -0.59
C ASN A 251 16.61 2.64 0.11
N LEU A 252 16.72 1.55 -0.65
CA LEU A 252 16.97 0.22 -0.08
C LEU A 252 18.31 0.15 0.67
N THR A 253 19.38 0.73 0.13
CA THR A 253 20.68 0.77 0.82
C THR A 253 20.60 1.61 2.10
N ALA A 254 19.97 2.78 2.06
CA ALA A 254 19.78 3.64 3.22
C ALA A 254 18.93 2.95 4.31
N PHE A 255 17.84 2.27 3.93
CA PHE A 255 17.01 1.48 4.85
C PHE A 255 17.82 0.40 5.58
N SER A 256 18.77 -0.21 4.88
CA SER A 256 19.67 -1.25 5.41
C SER A 256 20.65 -0.69 6.45
N GLU A 257 21.16 0.52 6.21
CA GLU A 257 22.04 1.27 7.13
C GLU A 257 21.29 1.69 8.41
N LEU A 258 20.02 2.08 8.30
CA LEU A 258 19.16 2.45 9.43
C LEU A 258 18.78 1.25 10.34
N GLY A 259 19.11 0.03 9.95
CA GLY A 259 18.71 -1.19 10.67
C GLY A 259 17.25 -1.56 10.47
N GLY A 260 16.62 -1.09 9.38
CA GLY A 260 15.19 -1.25 9.13
C GLY A 260 14.69 -2.70 9.16
N ILE A 261 15.49 -3.67 8.69
CA ILE A 261 15.14 -5.10 8.77
C ILE A 261 14.95 -5.58 10.20
N GLN A 262 15.78 -5.13 11.14
CA GLN A 262 15.67 -5.55 12.54
C GLN A 262 14.37 -5.01 13.15
N TYR A 263 13.97 -3.79 12.75
CA TYR A 263 12.70 -3.22 13.15
C TYR A 263 11.52 -4.02 12.60
N LEU A 264 11.52 -4.37 11.31
CA LEU A 264 10.47 -5.19 10.71
C LEU A 264 10.40 -6.60 11.31
N LEU A 265 11.55 -7.24 11.57
CA LEU A 265 11.62 -8.53 12.25
C LEU A 265 11.05 -8.46 13.68
N LYS A 266 11.36 -7.39 14.42
CA LYS A 266 10.80 -7.16 15.75
C LYS A 266 9.28 -7.02 15.70
N GLN A 267 8.74 -6.29 14.72
CA GLN A 267 7.29 -6.23 14.51
C GLN A 267 6.70 -7.60 14.21
N LEU A 268 7.32 -8.39 13.32
CA LEU A 268 6.86 -9.74 13.01
C LEU A 268 6.90 -10.70 14.21
N SER A 269 7.88 -10.56 15.10
CA SER A 269 8.07 -11.46 16.25
C SER A 269 6.95 -11.42 17.29
N LEU A 270 6.25 -10.29 17.40
CA LEU A 270 5.06 -10.18 18.25
C LEU A 270 3.95 -11.12 17.80
N TYR A 271 3.96 -11.44 16.52
CA TYR A 271 2.92 -12.18 15.86
C TYR A 271 3.25 -13.66 15.71
N SER A 272 4.41 -14.13 16.18
CA SER A 272 4.90 -15.50 16.01
C SER A 272 4.83 -16.37 17.28
N LYS A 273 4.35 -15.85 18.42
CA LYS A 273 4.56 -16.52 19.73
C LYS A 273 3.34 -17.07 20.47
N GLU A 274 2.10 -16.77 20.08
CA GLU A 274 0.94 -17.32 20.80
C GLU A 274 -0.07 -17.92 19.83
N GLU A 275 -0.20 -19.25 19.86
CA GLU A 275 -1.38 -19.94 19.37
C GLU A 275 -2.57 -19.44 20.19
N PRO A 276 -3.60 -18.84 19.57
CA PRO A 276 -4.78 -18.40 20.29
C PRO A 276 -5.45 -19.62 20.92
N LYS A 277 -5.59 -19.61 22.24
CA LYS A 277 -6.15 -20.75 22.99
C LYS A 277 -7.67 -20.82 22.88
N SER A 278 -8.31 -19.74 22.41
CA SER A 278 -9.75 -19.69 22.16
C SER A 278 -10.08 -19.06 20.79
N LEU A 279 -11.25 -19.41 20.26
CA LEU A 279 -11.82 -18.79 19.05
C LEU A 279 -12.02 -17.28 19.25
N GLU A 280 -12.34 -16.83 20.45
CA GLU A 280 -12.52 -15.41 20.80
C GLU A 280 -11.18 -14.66 20.87
N GLU A 281 -10.10 -15.30 21.33
CA GLU A 281 -8.74 -14.73 21.31
C GLU A 281 -8.18 -14.67 19.89
N ARG A 282 -8.49 -15.69 19.08
CA ARG A 282 -8.22 -15.70 17.63
C ARG A 282 -9.00 -14.59 16.93
N GLU A 283 -10.29 -14.48 17.18
CA GLU A 283 -11.12 -13.39 16.65
C GLU A 283 -10.68 -12.03 17.19
N PHE A 284 -10.23 -11.92 18.44
CA PHE A 284 -9.70 -10.69 19.03
C PHE A 284 -8.35 -10.27 18.42
N LEU A 285 -7.43 -11.21 18.19
CA LEU A 285 -6.13 -10.99 17.52
C LEU A 285 -6.30 -10.69 16.01
N LEU A 286 -7.26 -11.33 15.35
CA LEU A 286 -7.58 -11.13 13.93
C LEU A 286 -8.42 -9.85 13.71
N ALA A 287 -9.40 -9.55 14.59
CA ALA A 287 -10.22 -8.34 14.56
C ALA A 287 -9.43 -7.07 14.90
N ARG A 288 -8.28 -7.20 15.59
CA ARG A 288 -7.30 -6.12 15.77
C ARG A 288 -6.51 -5.75 14.49
N LYS A 289 -6.93 -6.19 13.30
CA LYS A 289 -6.41 -5.76 11.97
C LYS A 289 -4.94 -6.17 11.65
N ASN A 290 -4.39 -7.21 12.28
CA ASN A 290 -2.95 -7.52 12.17
C ASN A 290 -2.51 -8.51 11.09
N ILE A 291 -3.45 -9.13 10.36
CA ILE A 291 -3.12 -9.95 9.17
C ILE A 291 -2.48 -9.08 8.09
N TYR A 292 -3.11 -7.96 7.74
CA TYR A 292 -2.61 -7.08 6.68
C TYR A 292 -1.24 -6.47 7.02
N ALA A 293 -1.01 -6.17 8.31
CA ALA A 293 0.29 -5.72 8.79
C ALA A 293 1.36 -6.79 8.59
N ARG A 294 1.08 -8.04 8.99
CA ARG A 294 2.00 -9.18 8.80
C ARG A 294 2.26 -9.46 7.33
N ARG A 295 1.22 -9.45 6.48
CA ARG A 295 1.33 -9.65 5.03
C ARG A 295 2.19 -8.55 4.40
N ASN A 296 1.91 -7.29 4.69
CA ASN A 296 2.69 -6.19 4.14
C ASN A 296 4.12 -6.15 4.70
N ALA A 297 4.33 -6.49 5.97
CA ALA A 297 5.68 -6.62 6.52
C ALA A 297 6.49 -7.71 5.80
N LEU A 298 5.89 -8.87 5.50
CA LEU A 298 6.55 -9.89 4.68
C LEU A 298 6.85 -9.40 3.26
N LYS A 299 5.91 -8.69 2.61
CA LYS A 299 6.12 -8.08 1.29
C LYS A 299 7.29 -7.09 1.30
N ILE A 300 7.35 -6.22 2.31
CA ILE A 300 8.42 -5.23 2.49
C ILE A 300 9.76 -5.93 2.75
N ILE A 301 9.78 -6.98 3.58
CA ILE A 301 11.00 -7.76 3.84
C ILE A 301 11.48 -8.47 2.57
N ASP A 302 10.57 -9.09 1.82
CA ASP A 302 10.89 -9.74 0.55
C ASP A 302 11.53 -8.74 -0.41
N LEU A 303 10.91 -7.58 -0.63
CA LEU A 303 11.48 -6.48 -1.43
C LEU A 303 12.84 -6.02 -0.88
N ALA A 304 12.97 -5.89 0.44
CA ALA A 304 14.20 -5.43 1.07
C ALA A 304 15.36 -6.44 0.97
N MET A 305 15.04 -7.71 0.75
CA MET A 305 15.99 -8.82 0.65
C MET A 305 16.23 -9.24 -0.79
N TYR A 306 15.39 -8.77 -1.71
CA TYR A 306 15.41 -9.17 -3.10
C TYR A 306 16.68 -8.70 -3.82
N GLY A 307 17.41 -9.66 -4.39
CA GLY A 307 18.52 -9.39 -5.29
C GLY A 307 19.80 -8.83 -4.65
N ARG A 308 20.66 -8.20 -5.48
CA ARG A 308 22.06 -7.86 -5.11
C ARG A 308 22.17 -6.86 -3.96
N TYR A 309 21.30 -5.86 -3.95
CA TYR A 309 21.28 -4.80 -2.93
C TYR A 309 20.73 -5.31 -1.58
N GLY A 310 19.89 -6.34 -1.62
CA GLY A 310 19.38 -7.04 -0.45
C GLY A 310 20.37 -8.01 0.20
N LYS A 311 21.57 -8.24 -0.36
CA LYS A 311 22.52 -9.25 0.16
C LYS A 311 22.94 -9.00 1.61
N PHE A 312 23.18 -7.74 1.99
CA PHE A 312 23.52 -7.38 3.38
C PHE A 312 22.35 -7.64 4.34
N ASN A 313 21.15 -7.34 3.87
CA ASN A 313 19.89 -7.57 4.54
C ASN A 313 19.63 -9.06 4.77
N CYS A 314 19.87 -9.91 3.76
CA CYS A 314 19.82 -11.36 3.87
C CYS A 314 20.81 -11.93 4.88
N LYS A 315 22.03 -11.36 4.97
CA LYS A 315 23.03 -11.76 5.97
C LYS A 315 22.61 -11.40 7.39
N LYS A 316 21.96 -10.25 7.59
CA LYS A 316 21.37 -9.90 8.90
C LYS A 316 20.16 -10.78 9.23
N PHE A 317 19.36 -11.13 8.23
CA PHE A 317 18.18 -11.97 8.43
C PHE A 317 18.54 -13.43 8.75
N SER A 318 19.70 -13.92 8.30
CA SER A 318 20.18 -15.28 8.59
C SER A 318 20.63 -15.51 10.04
N ASP A 319 20.57 -14.47 10.88
CA ASP A 319 20.71 -14.62 12.32
C ASP A 319 19.57 -15.47 12.92
N PRO A 320 19.81 -16.16 14.06
CA PRO A 320 18.85 -17.11 14.64
C PRO A 320 17.44 -16.54 14.85
N PHE A 321 17.33 -15.23 15.10
CA PHE A 321 16.06 -14.55 15.28
C PHE A 321 15.22 -14.49 14.01
N GLY A 322 15.82 -14.16 12.85
CA GLY A 322 15.10 -14.10 11.58
C GLY A 322 14.67 -15.48 11.10
N LEU A 323 15.57 -16.46 11.19
CA LEU A 323 15.24 -17.86 10.88
C LEU A 323 14.15 -18.43 11.81
N GLY A 324 14.14 -18.02 13.08
CA GLY A 324 13.11 -18.38 14.05
C GLY A 324 11.73 -17.79 13.75
N ILE A 325 11.62 -16.79 12.87
CA ILE A 325 10.34 -16.18 12.47
C ILE A 325 9.85 -16.78 11.14
N ILE A 326 10.74 -16.92 10.15
CA ILE A 326 10.34 -17.33 8.79
C ILE A 326 9.95 -18.81 8.70
N PHE A 327 10.64 -19.70 9.41
CA PHE A 327 10.38 -21.15 9.29
C PHE A 327 9.07 -21.61 9.94
N PRO A 328 8.64 -21.07 11.10
CA PRO A 328 7.28 -21.29 11.57
C PRO A 328 6.22 -20.82 10.56
N LEU A 329 6.41 -19.65 9.94
CA LEU A 329 5.51 -19.14 8.91
C LEU A 329 5.51 -19.99 7.63
N PHE A 330 6.64 -20.63 7.31
CA PHE A 330 6.77 -21.56 6.18
C PHE A 330 6.01 -22.87 6.42
N MET A 331 6.07 -23.40 7.65
CA MET A 331 5.33 -24.61 8.02
C MET A 331 3.82 -24.33 8.07
N GLU A 332 3.44 -23.23 8.72
CA GLU A 332 2.04 -22.82 8.90
C GLU A 332 1.81 -21.45 8.30
N THR A 333 1.44 -21.44 7.01
CA THR A 333 1.01 -20.22 6.35
C THR A 333 -0.38 -19.84 6.89
N PRO A 334 -0.57 -18.64 7.47
CA PRO A 334 -1.83 -18.26 8.08
C PRO A 334 -2.93 -18.19 7.01
N SER A 335 -3.84 -19.16 7.05
CA SER A 335 -5.02 -19.20 6.19
C SER A 335 -6.11 -18.29 6.75
N ASN A 336 -6.59 -17.37 5.91
CA ASN A 336 -7.55 -16.36 6.34
C ASN A 336 -8.97 -16.73 5.94
N MET A 337 -9.71 -17.30 6.89
CA MET A 337 -11.16 -17.10 6.94
C MET A 337 -11.42 -15.85 7.79
N PHE A 338 -11.82 -14.75 7.16
CA PHE A 338 -12.26 -13.54 7.86
C PHE A 338 -13.56 -13.06 7.20
N ASN A 339 -14.69 -13.10 7.92
CA ASN A 339 -16.02 -12.73 7.41
C ASN A 339 -16.37 -13.31 6.02
N ASN A 340 -16.13 -14.61 5.78
CA ASN A 340 -16.40 -15.28 4.49
C ASN A 340 -15.66 -14.69 3.27
N ILE A 341 -14.65 -13.81 3.47
CA ILE A 341 -13.81 -13.32 2.39
C ILE A 341 -12.54 -14.18 2.35
N TYR A 342 -12.46 -15.03 1.33
CA TYR A 342 -11.25 -15.78 1.01
C TYR A 342 -10.19 -14.77 0.53
N ILE A 343 -9.08 -14.64 1.25
CA ILE A 343 -7.94 -13.84 0.78
C ILE A 343 -6.87 -14.80 0.33
N ASP A 344 -6.49 -14.74 -0.95
CA ASP A 344 -5.58 -15.70 -1.59
C ASP A 344 -4.28 -15.89 -0.77
N ASP A 345 -4.05 -17.11 -0.28
CA ASP A 345 -2.88 -17.48 0.53
C ASP A 345 -1.63 -17.69 -0.36
N ASN A 346 -1.82 -17.80 -1.67
CA ASN A 346 -0.74 -18.08 -2.63
C ASN A 346 0.28 -16.93 -2.70
N ASP A 347 -0.16 -15.69 -2.47
CA ASP A 347 0.71 -14.51 -2.35
C ASP A 347 1.73 -14.66 -1.21
N LEU A 348 1.33 -15.19 -0.06
CA LEU A 348 2.22 -15.28 1.10
C LEU A 348 3.24 -16.40 0.97
N GLU A 349 2.80 -17.55 0.46
CA GLU A 349 3.68 -18.67 0.17
C GLU A 349 4.80 -18.25 -0.79
N PHE A 350 4.48 -17.43 -1.80
CA PHE A 350 5.48 -16.81 -2.67
C PHE A 350 6.50 -15.99 -1.90
N HIS A 351 6.07 -14.98 -1.14
CA HIS A 351 7.00 -14.08 -0.42
C HIS A 351 7.86 -14.82 0.59
N ILE A 352 7.31 -15.82 1.30
CA ILE A 352 8.07 -16.64 2.25
C ILE A 352 9.13 -17.46 1.53
N CYS A 353 8.78 -18.14 0.43
CA CYS A 353 9.75 -18.90 -0.36
C CYS A 353 10.80 -17.98 -0.99
N SER A 354 10.41 -16.80 -1.48
CA SER A 354 11.31 -15.80 -2.07
C SER A 354 12.32 -15.29 -1.04
N ILE A 355 11.88 -15.02 0.20
CA ILE A 355 12.77 -14.68 1.31
C ILE A 355 13.77 -15.81 1.57
N ILE A 356 13.32 -17.07 1.67
CA ILE A 356 14.20 -18.22 1.91
C ILE A 356 15.25 -18.35 0.80
N GLN A 357 14.82 -18.30 -0.46
CA GLN A 357 15.70 -18.37 -1.62
C GLN A 357 16.72 -17.21 -1.63
N SER A 358 16.28 -15.99 -1.32
CA SER A 358 17.15 -14.82 -1.26
C SER A 358 18.22 -14.95 -0.17
N ILE A 359 17.89 -15.57 0.97
CA ILE A 359 18.86 -15.84 2.04
C ILE A 359 19.89 -16.88 1.59
N MET A 360 19.46 -17.95 0.92
CA MET A 360 20.34 -19.01 0.42
C MET A 360 21.32 -18.47 -0.64
N CYS A 361 20.81 -17.69 -1.60
CA CYS A 361 21.63 -17.02 -2.61
C CYS A 361 22.61 -15.99 -2.03
N ALA A 362 22.25 -15.31 -0.94
CA ALA A 362 23.13 -14.32 -0.29
C ALA A 362 24.25 -14.96 0.53
N ASN A 363 24.03 -16.16 1.05
CA ASN A 363 24.92 -16.87 1.98
C ASN A 363 25.63 -18.08 1.36
N ARG A 364 25.92 -18.06 0.05
CA ARG A 364 26.57 -19.17 -0.69
C ARG A 364 27.76 -19.80 0.04
N ASP A 365 28.55 -18.99 0.75
CA ASP A 365 29.76 -19.43 1.46
C ASP A 365 29.49 -19.99 2.89
N ASN A 366 28.29 -19.78 3.45
CA ASN A 366 27.93 -20.17 4.82
C ASN A 366 26.43 -20.53 4.97
N ASN A 367 25.94 -21.45 4.12
CA ASN A 367 24.54 -21.90 4.11
C ASN A 367 24.21 -22.96 5.19
N MET A 368 25.18 -23.40 6.01
CA MET A 368 25.01 -24.49 6.98
C MET A 368 23.83 -24.27 7.95
N ARG A 369 23.60 -23.03 8.40
CA ARG A 369 22.47 -22.73 9.31
C ARG A 369 21.10 -22.99 8.67
N ILE A 370 20.97 -22.68 7.39
CA ILE A 370 19.72 -22.83 6.63
C ILE A 370 19.54 -24.30 6.26
N ILE A 371 20.60 -24.95 5.78
CA ILE A 371 20.59 -26.38 5.46
C ILE A 371 20.20 -27.19 6.70
N ASN A 372 20.76 -26.85 7.87
CA ASN A 372 20.41 -27.50 9.13
C ASN A 372 18.90 -27.41 9.42
N LYS A 373 18.26 -26.28 9.15
CA LYS A 373 16.79 -26.13 9.32
C LYS A 373 16.01 -27.13 8.46
N PHE A 374 16.47 -27.41 7.24
CA PHE A 374 15.86 -28.41 6.35
C PHE A 374 16.19 -29.86 6.73
N THR A 375 17.24 -30.11 7.52
CA THR A 375 17.56 -31.44 8.07
C THR A 375 16.92 -31.73 9.44
N GLU A 376 16.52 -30.68 10.17
CA GLU A 376 15.86 -30.81 11.48
C GLU A 376 14.55 -31.61 11.39
N ASN A 377 14.15 -32.24 12.51
CA ASN A 377 12.86 -32.92 12.69
C ASN A 377 12.50 -33.89 11.54
N ASN A 378 13.41 -34.81 11.19
CA ASN A 378 13.21 -35.77 10.10
C ASN A 378 12.88 -35.10 8.75
N MET A 379 13.52 -33.96 8.47
CA MET A 379 13.34 -33.20 7.24
C MET A 379 11.89 -32.72 7.01
N GLU A 380 11.17 -32.36 8.09
CA GLU A 380 9.77 -31.87 8.01
C GLU A 380 9.61 -30.72 7.00
N LYS A 381 10.60 -29.82 6.94
CA LYS A 381 10.59 -28.63 6.08
C LYS A 381 10.83 -29.00 4.62
N THR A 382 11.64 -30.03 4.36
CA THR A 382 11.81 -30.61 3.03
C THR A 382 10.53 -31.28 2.57
N ASN A 383 9.84 -32.00 3.47
CA ASN A 383 8.52 -32.59 3.15
C ASN A 383 7.51 -31.48 2.80
N ARG A 384 7.43 -30.41 3.62
CA ARG A 384 6.59 -29.25 3.36
C ARG A 384 6.92 -28.55 2.03
N LEU A 385 8.20 -28.41 1.70
CA LEU A 385 8.65 -27.82 0.43
C LEU A 385 8.13 -28.64 -0.77
N LEU A 386 8.18 -29.97 -0.67
CA LEU A 386 7.69 -30.86 -1.73
C LEU A 386 6.15 -30.89 -1.81
N GLU A 387 5.45 -30.74 -0.69
CA GLU A 387 4.00 -30.52 -0.69
C GLU A 387 3.62 -29.24 -1.44
N LEU A 388 4.37 -28.14 -1.21
CA LEU A 388 4.17 -26.89 -1.93
C LEU A 388 4.50 -27.03 -3.42
N HIS A 389 5.61 -27.69 -3.77
CA HIS A 389 5.93 -28.02 -5.16
C HIS A 389 4.76 -28.75 -5.83
N LYS A 390 4.26 -29.81 -5.19
CA LYS A 390 3.09 -30.57 -5.66
C LYS A 390 1.87 -29.67 -5.85
N LYS A 391 1.53 -28.85 -4.86
CA LYS A 391 0.40 -27.91 -4.92
C LYS A 391 0.50 -27.00 -6.15
N TYR A 392 1.66 -26.39 -6.38
CA TYR A 392 1.85 -25.41 -7.44
C TYR A 392 2.05 -26.03 -8.82
N ILE A 393 2.69 -27.20 -8.95
CA ILE A 393 2.78 -27.91 -10.24
C ILE A 393 1.40 -28.35 -10.72
N PHE A 394 0.52 -28.85 -9.82
CA PHE A 394 -0.86 -29.16 -10.18
C PHE A 394 -1.65 -27.92 -10.60
N LYS A 395 -1.43 -26.79 -9.91
CA LYS A 395 -2.06 -25.53 -10.27
C LYS A 395 -1.62 -25.04 -11.66
N VAL A 396 -0.31 -25.00 -11.93
CA VAL A 396 0.24 -24.58 -13.22
C VAL A 396 -0.18 -25.51 -14.37
N THR A 397 -0.16 -26.83 -14.15
CA THR A 397 -0.61 -27.80 -15.17
C THR A 397 -2.11 -27.70 -15.46
N SER A 398 -2.94 -27.45 -14.44
CA SER A 398 -4.38 -27.23 -14.62
C SER A 398 -4.65 -26.04 -15.55
N TYR A 399 -3.94 -24.93 -15.36
CA TYR A 399 -4.09 -23.76 -16.23
C TYR A 399 -3.54 -24.00 -17.63
N HIS A 400 -2.42 -24.70 -17.79
CA HIS A 400 -1.90 -25.06 -19.11
C HIS A 400 -2.89 -25.90 -19.91
N ASN A 401 -3.63 -26.79 -19.24
CA ASN A 401 -4.67 -27.59 -19.91
C ASN A 401 -5.85 -26.73 -20.36
N VAL A 402 -6.28 -25.75 -19.56
CA VAL A 402 -7.33 -24.79 -19.95
C VAL A 402 -6.90 -24.00 -21.19
N VAL A 403 -5.67 -23.47 -21.22
CA VAL A 403 -5.14 -22.73 -22.38
C VAL A 403 -5.07 -23.60 -23.64
N LYS A 404 -4.76 -24.90 -23.52
CA LYS A 404 -4.74 -25.82 -24.66
C LYS A 404 -6.13 -26.06 -25.26
N ILE A 405 -7.17 -26.08 -24.42
CA ILE A 405 -8.57 -26.28 -24.85
C ILE A 405 -9.09 -25.02 -25.57
N ASP A 406 -8.77 -23.82 -25.06
CA ASP A 406 -9.23 -22.55 -25.66
C ASP A 406 -8.56 -22.22 -27.01
N ASN A 407 -7.38 -22.79 -27.31
CA ASN A 407 -6.69 -22.62 -28.60
C ASN A 407 -7.43 -23.24 -29.80
N GLU A 408 -8.45 -24.09 -29.56
CA GLU A 408 -9.32 -24.62 -30.62
C GLU A 408 -10.47 -23.66 -31.00
N SER A 409 -10.67 -22.57 -30.24
CA SER A 409 -11.71 -21.57 -30.47
C SER A 409 -11.18 -20.14 -30.25
N GLU A 410 -10.66 -19.55 -31.32
CA GLU A 410 -10.29 -18.12 -31.48
C GLU A 410 -9.38 -17.48 -30.40
N ALA A 411 -8.09 -17.36 -30.73
CA ALA A 411 -7.14 -16.55 -29.97
C ALA A 411 -7.32 -15.04 -30.21
N SER A 412 -7.28 -14.20 -29.17
CA SER A 412 -6.58 -12.89 -29.24
C SER A 412 -6.48 -12.09 -27.93
N GLU A 413 -7.33 -12.25 -26.91
CA GLU A 413 -7.20 -11.46 -25.66
C GLU A 413 -7.27 -12.29 -24.36
N ASN A 414 -8.12 -13.31 -24.30
CA ASN A 414 -8.28 -14.16 -23.11
C ASN A 414 -7.00 -14.93 -22.75
N ASN A 415 -6.23 -15.38 -23.74
CA ASN A 415 -4.98 -16.12 -23.52
C ASN A 415 -3.89 -15.27 -22.84
N ILE A 416 -3.83 -13.96 -23.09
CA ILE A 416 -2.88 -13.06 -22.41
C ILE A 416 -3.28 -12.90 -20.94
N VAL A 417 -4.58 -12.79 -20.65
CA VAL A 417 -5.11 -12.69 -19.29
C VAL A 417 -4.87 -14.00 -18.52
N ILE A 418 -5.07 -15.15 -19.15
CA ILE A 418 -4.81 -16.46 -18.54
C ILE A 418 -3.30 -16.65 -18.30
N CYS A 419 -2.44 -16.32 -19.25
CA CYS A 419 -0.97 -16.37 -19.06
C CYS A 419 -0.48 -15.42 -17.96
N LYS A 420 -1.05 -14.21 -17.85
CA LYS A 420 -0.79 -13.30 -16.72
C LYS A 420 -1.26 -13.88 -15.39
N LYS A 421 -2.42 -14.53 -15.35
CA LYS A 421 -2.90 -15.25 -14.16
C LYS A 421 -2.02 -16.45 -13.81
N ILE A 422 -1.56 -17.25 -14.77
CA ILE A 422 -0.60 -18.35 -14.52
C ILE A 422 0.68 -17.83 -13.86
N ARG A 423 1.18 -16.71 -14.39
CA ARG A 423 2.41 -16.07 -13.91
C ARG A 423 2.24 -15.51 -12.49
N ASN A 424 1.11 -14.84 -12.22
CA ASN A 424 0.83 -14.22 -10.93
C ASN A 424 0.33 -15.22 -9.87
N ASP A 425 -0.40 -16.27 -10.25
CA ASP A 425 -1.12 -17.14 -9.31
C ASP A 425 -0.37 -18.44 -8.98
N GLY A 426 0.76 -18.77 -9.64
CA GLY A 426 1.51 -19.98 -9.26
C GLY A 426 2.85 -20.27 -9.94
N LEU A 427 3.12 -19.77 -11.15
CA LEU A 427 4.39 -20.10 -11.82
C LEU A 427 5.60 -19.49 -11.11
N ASN A 428 5.52 -18.22 -10.69
CA ASN A 428 6.61 -17.58 -9.95
C ASN A 428 6.90 -18.32 -8.64
N THR A 429 5.85 -18.73 -7.91
CA THR A 429 6.01 -19.51 -6.67
C THR A 429 6.64 -20.86 -6.93
N LEU A 430 6.19 -21.57 -7.98
CA LEU A 430 6.78 -22.84 -8.39
C LEU A 430 8.26 -22.70 -8.74
N GLN A 431 8.62 -21.68 -9.53
CA GLN A 431 10.02 -21.42 -9.92
C GLN A 431 10.92 -21.19 -8.70
N ILE A 432 10.45 -20.39 -7.73
CA ILE A 432 11.21 -20.15 -6.50
C ILE A 432 11.33 -21.43 -5.66
N ILE A 433 10.26 -22.22 -5.53
CA ILE A 433 10.30 -23.51 -4.82
C ILE A 433 11.30 -24.46 -5.50
N ASP A 434 11.25 -24.58 -6.82
CA ASP A 434 12.12 -25.47 -7.61
C ASP A 434 13.58 -25.04 -7.50
N LEU A 435 13.86 -23.74 -7.43
CA LEU A 435 15.20 -23.21 -7.15
C LEU A 435 15.69 -23.60 -5.75
N ILE A 436 14.84 -23.52 -4.72
CA ILE A 436 15.21 -23.95 -3.36
C ILE A 436 15.49 -25.45 -3.33
N ILE A 437 14.66 -26.27 -3.97
CA ILE A 437 14.87 -27.72 -4.06
C ILE A 437 16.22 -28.02 -4.74
N LEU A 438 16.49 -27.37 -5.87
CA LEU A 438 17.74 -27.53 -6.61
C LEU A 438 18.95 -27.15 -5.75
N GLU A 439 18.89 -26.01 -5.06
CA GLU A 439 19.98 -25.54 -4.22
C GLU A 439 20.22 -26.48 -3.02
N LEU A 440 19.15 -26.99 -2.38
CA LEU A 440 19.25 -27.96 -1.29
C LEU A 440 19.84 -29.31 -1.74
N CYS A 441 19.50 -29.77 -2.95
CA CYS A 441 20.03 -31.02 -3.49
C CYS A 441 21.53 -30.93 -3.84
N VAL A 442 22.02 -29.77 -4.29
CA VAL A 442 23.46 -29.56 -4.59
C VAL A 442 24.28 -29.27 -3.33
N THR A 443 23.77 -28.39 -2.45
CA THR A 443 24.55 -27.85 -1.32
C THR A 443 24.33 -28.61 -0.02
N GLY A 444 23.19 -29.28 0.13
CA GLY A 444 22.83 -30.03 1.32
C GLY A 444 23.46 -31.42 1.37
N PRO A 445 23.31 -32.13 2.51
CA PRO A 445 23.75 -33.51 2.63
C PRO A 445 23.02 -34.42 1.64
N PRO A 446 23.65 -35.52 1.19
CA PRO A 446 23.10 -36.43 0.18
C PRO A 446 21.77 -37.09 0.62
N GLU A 447 21.47 -37.06 1.91
CA GLU A 447 20.19 -37.52 2.47
C GLU A 447 19.00 -36.72 1.95
N ILE A 448 19.15 -35.41 1.75
CA ILE A 448 18.09 -34.55 1.22
C ILE A 448 17.76 -34.95 -0.22
N GLY A 449 18.78 -35.12 -1.06
CA GLY A 449 18.60 -35.55 -2.45
C GLY A 449 17.87 -36.88 -2.57
N LYS A 450 18.26 -37.88 -1.77
CA LYS A 450 17.57 -39.17 -1.71
C LYS A 450 16.11 -39.03 -1.27
N ARG A 451 15.84 -38.22 -0.25
CA ARG A 451 14.48 -37.98 0.26
C ARG A 451 13.59 -37.30 -0.78
N VAL A 452 14.13 -36.31 -1.49
CA VAL A 452 13.44 -35.62 -2.58
C VAL A 452 13.10 -36.61 -3.70
N GLU A 453 14.04 -37.47 -4.11
CA GLU A 453 13.78 -38.52 -5.08
C GLU A 453 12.69 -39.51 -4.66
N GLU A 454 12.73 -39.99 -3.42
CA GLU A 454 11.74 -40.93 -2.88
C GLU A 454 10.33 -40.33 -2.92
N ILE A 455 10.18 -39.07 -2.47
CA ILE A 455 8.89 -38.40 -2.41
C ILE A 455 8.37 -38.10 -3.81
N LEU A 456 9.21 -37.59 -4.72
CA LEU A 456 8.80 -37.31 -6.10
C LEU A 456 8.33 -38.59 -6.81
N LYS A 457 9.07 -39.69 -6.67
CA LYS A 457 8.69 -41.01 -7.20
C LYS A 457 7.34 -41.49 -6.63
N SER A 458 7.13 -41.32 -5.32
CA SER A 458 5.84 -41.70 -4.68
C SER A 458 4.65 -40.88 -5.17
N GLN A 459 4.89 -39.68 -5.69
CA GLN A 459 3.86 -38.74 -6.16
C GLN A 459 3.71 -38.71 -7.70
N ASN A 460 4.39 -39.61 -8.43
CA ASN A 460 4.45 -39.63 -9.89
C ASN A 460 5.02 -38.34 -10.52
N LEU A 461 5.94 -37.67 -9.83
CA LEU A 461 6.67 -36.50 -10.32
C LEU A 461 8.14 -36.88 -10.59
N SER A 462 8.79 -36.19 -11.52
CA SER A 462 10.20 -36.41 -11.86
C SER A 462 11.06 -35.19 -11.53
N ILE A 463 12.34 -35.43 -11.23
CA ILE A 463 13.34 -34.36 -11.08
C ILE A 463 13.51 -33.58 -12.39
N ASP A 464 13.32 -34.24 -13.54
CA ASP A 464 13.40 -33.57 -14.85
C ASP A 464 12.35 -32.46 -15.00
N GLY A 465 11.19 -32.60 -14.35
CA GLY A 465 10.19 -31.53 -14.27
C GLY A 465 10.73 -30.28 -13.58
N ILE A 466 11.43 -30.45 -12.46
CA ILE A 466 12.08 -29.38 -11.70
C ILE A 466 13.19 -28.72 -12.55
N LYS A 467 14.05 -29.53 -13.20
CA LYS A 467 15.10 -29.03 -14.11
C LYS A 467 14.49 -28.17 -15.21
N THR A 468 13.41 -28.65 -15.83
CA THR A 468 12.71 -27.93 -16.90
C THR A 468 12.17 -26.57 -16.41
N THR A 469 11.54 -26.52 -15.24
CA THR A 469 11.03 -25.25 -14.66
C THR A 469 12.16 -24.25 -14.44
N VAL A 470 13.30 -24.69 -13.89
CA VAL A 470 14.45 -23.82 -13.63
C VAL A 470 15.13 -23.39 -14.93
N GLU A 471 15.24 -24.25 -15.94
CA GLU A 471 15.74 -23.86 -17.26
C GLU A 471 14.88 -22.77 -17.91
N TYR A 472 13.55 -22.86 -17.77
CA TYR A 472 12.64 -21.80 -18.23
C TYR A 472 12.87 -20.49 -17.48
N PHE A 473 13.12 -20.55 -16.17
CA PHE A 473 13.45 -19.37 -15.37
C PHE A 473 14.78 -18.74 -15.80
N ILE A 474 15.82 -19.55 -16.04
CA ILE A 474 17.11 -19.06 -16.54
C ILE A 474 16.94 -18.41 -17.92
N LYS A 475 16.23 -19.06 -18.85
CA LYS A 475 15.91 -18.51 -20.18
C LYS A 475 15.17 -17.17 -20.10
N PHE A 476 14.31 -17.00 -19.10
CA PHE A 476 13.64 -15.74 -18.83
C PHE A 476 14.64 -14.65 -18.37
N LEU A 477 15.55 -14.97 -17.45
CA LEU A 477 16.62 -14.04 -17.05
C LEU A 477 17.53 -13.64 -18.21
N GLU A 478 17.81 -14.53 -19.18
CA GLU A 478 18.63 -14.16 -20.35
C GLU A 478 17.95 -13.16 -21.29
N ARG A 479 16.62 -13.00 -21.21
CA ARG A 479 15.86 -12.08 -22.06
C ARG A 479 15.65 -10.72 -21.41
N ASN A 480 15.83 -10.62 -20.09
CA ASN A 480 15.57 -9.41 -19.32
C ASN A 480 16.84 -8.97 -18.58
N ASP A 481 17.63 -8.11 -19.21
CA ASP A 481 18.89 -7.64 -18.63
C ASP A 481 18.71 -6.74 -17.39
N GLU A 482 17.49 -6.24 -17.15
CA GLU A 482 17.14 -5.42 -15.99
C GLU A 482 16.76 -6.28 -14.76
N ASP A 483 16.57 -7.59 -14.92
CA ASP A 483 16.15 -8.47 -13.82
C ASP A 483 17.27 -8.61 -12.78
N ILE A 484 16.90 -8.41 -11.51
CA ILE A 484 17.86 -8.32 -10.39
C ILE A 484 18.53 -9.68 -10.11
N TYR A 485 17.93 -10.78 -10.57
CA TYR A 485 18.51 -12.14 -10.51
C TYR A 485 19.56 -12.42 -11.58
N GLN A 486 19.84 -11.51 -12.52
CA GLN A 486 20.79 -11.77 -13.61
C GLN A 486 22.20 -12.13 -13.09
N GLU A 487 22.61 -11.56 -11.96
CA GLU A 487 23.89 -11.91 -11.31
C GLU A 487 23.92 -13.34 -10.72
N ASN A 488 22.75 -13.92 -10.46
CA ASN A 488 22.61 -15.29 -9.97
C ASN A 488 22.44 -16.30 -11.11
N LYS A 489 22.36 -15.86 -12.36
CA LYS A 489 22.15 -16.73 -13.53
C LYS A 489 23.21 -17.82 -13.66
N ASP A 490 24.49 -17.44 -13.64
CA ASP A 490 25.59 -18.41 -13.77
C ASP A 490 25.63 -19.37 -12.59
N TYR A 491 25.22 -18.90 -11.41
CA TYR A 491 25.07 -19.74 -10.23
C TYR A 491 23.95 -20.78 -10.44
N PHE A 492 22.77 -20.38 -10.89
CA PHE A 492 21.68 -21.32 -11.17
C PHE A 492 22.02 -22.30 -12.29
N LYS A 493 22.76 -21.87 -13.33
CA LYS A 493 23.30 -22.79 -14.35
C LYS A 493 24.24 -23.83 -13.73
N SER A 494 25.15 -23.39 -12.86
CA SER A 494 26.06 -24.31 -12.17
C SER A 494 25.35 -25.31 -11.26
N LEU A 495 24.19 -24.96 -10.69
CA LEU A 495 23.37 -25.88 -9.91
C LEU A 495 22.71 -26.94 -10.80
N LEU A 496 22.21 -26.56 -11.98
CA LEU A 496 21.62 -27.50 -12.94
C LEU A 496 22.64 -28.50 -13.49
N GLU A 497 23.90 -28.10 -13.66
CA GLU A 497 24.96 -29.00 -14.13
C GLU A 497 25.40 -30.03 -13.08
N ARG A 498 25.09 -29.79 -11.80
CA ARG A 498 25.55 -30.60 -10.66
C ARG A 498 24.50 -31.60 -10.13
N ILE A 499 23.27 -31.54 -10.64
CA ILE A 499 22.17 -32.50 -10.42
C ILE A 499 21.90 -33.23 -11.72
#